data_AF-A0A9P5WJ46-F1
#
_entry.id   AF-A0A9P5WJ46-F1
#
_cell.length_a   1.000
_cell.length_b   1.000
_cell.length_c   1.000
_cell.angle_alpha   90.00
_cell.angle_beta   90.00
_cell.angle_gamma   90.00
#
_symmetry.space_group_name_H-M   'P 1'
#
loop_
_entity.id
_entity.type
_entity.pdbx_description
1 polymer ?
#
loop_
_entity_poly.entity_id
_entity_poly.type
_entity_poly.pdbx_seq_one_letter_code
_entity_poly.pdbx_strand_id
1 'polypeptide(L)'
;MDMIDQTQKLVDEQSWGTGFSLPLSNEKPSLQHEMDSPLSLSWIRSHLSTKSPYPHDNKRVGPMGDIPEGYELVQLHLICRHGTRYPSSSKAITFQKLTEKLRQVAVPGFEWLERWPSERLYPISKGNLLSTKGDSDLYRIGRRFGIRYQDFLDRYPYDANTYELQSSSMSRSSQSAYAFSVGFLEGRRASDINVEPEIPPIQPGLDKELAVKYACPRWLENVKGSPKVVREQLLYKERFLPEIAERLSIMFSTKDGSSQVNITTKDVETIFGICGFEVAFHDNDQTWCQLLRQSAHETEKSNFLKLEMSDDLNNYYSFGPGVPFNKHLGCGLGTSLSNAIEGALTLEPEHLSSNGKSGDDDDDDPRHFRGLFKFGHAETILFLSSFLGLYDQKGIPLRGDMTPEQYAQREFRASEISPFAANIAFEVFRPKPRNLHHKKRIEYEEKEQYFEFGYHVPEGLVRLLINEEPMIIPGCGSDYFCEWATLKKIFRRAGAGCNFDGCCTSLGSTKVSSRVFVSDRQDEICLSVEPLSRYN
;
A
#
# COMPACT_ATOMS: atom_id res chain seq x y z
N MET A 1 -14.01 7.67 -28.54
CA MET A 1 -12.98 8.63 -28.96
C MET A 1 -13.07 9.98 -28.22
N ASP A 2 -14.16 10.28 -27.50
CA ASP A 2 -14.34 11.58 -26.83
C ASP A 2 -13.91 11.65 -25.34
N MET A 3 -13.40 10.57 -24.73
CA MET A 3 -12.89 10.60 -23.34
C MET A 3 -11.38 10.87 -23.21
N ILE A 4 -10.63 10.82 -24.32
CA ILE A 4 -9.19 11.06 -24.32
C ILE A 4 -8.89 12.57 -24.38
N ASP A 5 -9.75 13.35 -25.05
CA ASP A 5 -9.52 14.77 -25.34
C ASP A 5 -9.73 15.69 -24.11
N GLN A 6 -10.52 15.26 -23.12
CA GLN A 6 -10.73 16.04 -21.89
C GLN A 6 -9.62 15.85 -20.85
N THR A 7 -8.92 14.71 -20.87
CA THR A 7 -7.80 14.44 -19.95
C THR A 7 -6.53 15.16 -20.40
N GLN A 8 -6.33 15.31 -21.72
CA GLN A 8 -5.16 16.00 -22.28
C GLN A 8 -5.21 17.53 -22.02
N LYS A 9 -6.39 18.15 -22.15
CA LYS A 9 -6.55 19.61 -22.01
C LYS A 9 -6.29 20.17 -20.61
N LEU A 10 -6.41 19.37 -19.56
CA LEU A 10 -6.14 19.83 -18.18
C LEU A 10 -4.66 19.73 -17.78
N VAL A 11 -3.81 19.12 -18.62
CA VAL A 11 -2.38 18.94 -18.34
C VAL A 11 -1.52 20.02 -18.99
N ASP A 12 -1.99 20.66 -20.07
CA ASP A 12 -1.20 21.61 -20.85
C ASP A 12 -1.15 23.05 -20.29
N GLU A 13 -1.89 23.36 -19.21
CA GLU A 13 -1.89 24.71 -18.59
C GLU A 13 -0.89 24.92 -17.43
N GLN A 14 0.02 23.97 -17.16
CA GLN A 14 1.11 24.16 -16.19
C GLN A 14 2.50 24.09 -16.85
N SER A 15 2.84 25.12 -17.61
CA SER A 15 4.23 25.38 -18.02
C SER A 15 5.05 25.87 -16.81
N TRP A 16 5.86 24.99 -16.22
CA TRP A 16 6.79 25.36 -15.15
C TRP A 16 8.07 25.98 -15.73
N GLY A 17 8.34 27.22 -15.33
CA GLY A 17 9.60 27.90 -15.56
C GLY A 17 10.75 27.22 -14.81
N THR A 18 11.88 27.10 -15.50
CA THR A 18 13.11 26.48 -14.99
C THR A 18 13.82 27.36 -13.98
N GLY A 19 14.20 26.76 -12.85
CA GLY A 19 15.42 27.12 -12.11
C GLY A 19 15.22 27.73 -10.74
N PHE A 20 15.23 26.90 -9.69
CA PHE A 20 15.84 27.21 -8.40
C PHE A 20 16.24 25.91 -7.70
N SER A 21 17.54 25.68 -7.54
CA SER A 21 18.10 24.57 -6.78
C SER A 21 18.13 24.98 -5.30
N LEU A 22 17.34 24.32 -4.46
CA LEU A 22 17.45 24.42 -3.00
C LEU A 22 18.40 23.32 -2.49
N PRO A 23 19.30 23.62 -1.53
CA PRO A 23 20.22 22.64 -0.97
C PRO A 23 19.46 21.65 -0.07
N LEU A 24 19.82 20.38 -0.18
CA LEU A 24 19.34 19.28 0.67
C LEU A 24 19.92 19.44 2.09
N SER A 25 19.16 20.03 3.01
CA SER A 25 19.39 19.89 4.45
C SER A 25 18.64 18.66 4.97
N ASN A 26 19.37 17.66 5.43
CA ASN A 26 18.86 16.38 5.94
C ASN A 26 18.39 16.44 7.42
N GLU A 27 18.03 17.61 7.93
CA GLU A 27 17.50 17.74 9.29
C GLU A 27 15.98 17.76 9.26
N LYS A 28 15.36 16.70 9.80
CA LYS A 28 13.94 16.73 10.18
C LYS A 28 13.77 17.88 11.18
N PRO A 29 12.80 18.80 11.00
CA PRO A 29 12.55 19.84 11.98
C PRO A 29 12.27 19.20 13.35
N SER A 30 12.69 19.87 14.44
CA SER A 30 12.34 19.40 15.78
C SER A 30 10.81 19.27 15.92
N LEU A 31 10.35 18.22 16.62
CA LEU A 31 8.92 17.96 16.87
C LEU A 31 8.16 19.21 17.37
N GLN A 32 8.82 20.04 18.19
CA GLN A 32 8.27 21.28 18.71
C GLN A 32 8.00 22.32 17.61
N HIS A 33 8.94 22.49 16.67
CA HIS A 33 8.81 23.46 15.57
C HIS A 33 7.78 23.03 14.51
N GLU A 34 7.59 21.72 14.30
CA GLU A 34 6.47 21.21 13.50
C GLU A 34 5.13 21.44 14.19
N MET A 35 5.05 21.34 15.53
CA MET A 35 3.80 21.55 16.26
C MET A 35 3.32 23.02 16.27
N ASP A 36 4.24 23.98 16.20
CA ASP A 36 3.93 25.42 16.30
C ASP A 36 3.68 26.11 14.93
N SER A 37 3.90 25.41 13.81
CA SER A 37 3.65 25.96 12.46
C SER A 37 2.14 25.93 12.11
N PRO A 38 1.60 26.95 11.40
CA PRO A 38 0.19 26.97 11.00
C PRO A 38 -0.24 25.69 10.30
N LEU A 39 -1.44 25.20 10.61
CA LEU A 39 -1.97 23.98 10.01
C LEU A 39 -2.20 24.18 8.50
N SER A 40 -1.32 23.63 7.67
CA SER A 40 -1.41 23.70 6.22
C SER A 40 -2.17 22.51 5.63
N LEU A 41 -2.77 22.69 4.44
CA LEU A 41 -3.35 21.60 3.67
C LEU A 41 -2.32 20.47 3.45
N SER A 42 -1.06 20.82 3.15
CA SER A 42 0.02 19.83 2.97
C SER A 42 0.23 18.97 4.20
N TRP A 43 0.15 19.54 5.41
CA TRP A 43 0.25 18.77 6.65
C TRP A 43 -0.98 17.88 6.83
N ILE A 44 -2.20 18.39 6.57
CA ILE A 44 -3.42 17.57 6.69
C ILE A 44 -3.37 16.38 5.74
N ARG A 45 -2.89 16.55 4.51
CA ARG A 45 -2.75 15.48 3.51
C ARG A 45 -1.94 14.28 4.00
N SER A 46 -1.01 14.47 4.95
CA SER A 46 -0.21 13.39 5.52
C SER A 46 -0.76 12.84 6.85
N HIS A 47 -1.89 13.35 7.36
CA HIS A 47 -2.44 12.99 8.68
C HIS A 47 -3.90 12.51 8.62
N LEU A 48 -4.27 11.78 7.56
CA LEU A 48 -5.62 11.26 7.32
C LEU A 48 -5.66 9.72 7.31
N SER A 49 -4.67 9.08 7.92
CA SER A 49 -4.49 7.62 7.92
C SER A 49 -4.62 7.07 6.49
N THR A 50 -5.30 5.94 6.27
CA THR A 50 -5.46 5.35 4.93
C THR A 50 -6.26 6.19 3.92
N LYS A 51 -6.80 7.35 4.32
CA LYS A 51 -7.50 8.30 3.42
C LYS A 51 -6.56 9.40 2.91
N SER A 52 -5.32 9.47 3.41
CA SER A 52 -4.32 10.40 2.90
C SER A 52 -4.18 10.24 1.37
N PRO A 53 -4.21 11.35 0.60
CA PRO A 53 -3.91 11.30 -0.84
C PRO A 53 -2.44 10.94 -1.07
N TYR A 54 -2.14 10.38 -2.24
CA TYR A 54 -0.76 10.07 -2.61
C TYR A 54 0.08 11.37 -2.75
N PRO A 55 1.27 11.45 -2.15
CA PRO A 55 2.09 12.66 -2.16
C PRO A 55 2.90 12.80 -3.45
N HIS A 56 2.22 12.98 -4.58
CA HIS A 56 2.84 13.01 -5.90
C HIS A 56 3.95 14.05 -6.06
N ASP A 57 3.76 15.24 -5.49
CA ASP A 57 4.59 16.41 -5.80
C ASP A 57 6.00 16.31 -5.19
N ASN A 58 6.19 15.40 -4.23
CA ASN A 58 7.47 15.15 -3.58
C ASN A 58 8.23 13.95 -4.20
N LYS A 59 7.72 13.36 -5.28
CA LYS A 59 8.30 12.14 -5.87
C LYS A 59 9.36 12.45 -6.91
N ARG A 60 10.54 11.84 -6.74
CA ARG A 60 11.63 11.92 -7.70
C ARG A 60 11.20 11.35 -9.05
N VAL A 61 11.47 12.11 -10.11
CA VAL A 61 11.31 11.68 -11.50
C VAL A 61 12.65 11.19 -12.03
N GLY A 62 12.64 10.12 -12.83
CA GLY A 62 13.85 9.57 -13.44
C GLY A 62 14.52 8.45 -12.61
N PRO A 63 15.64 7.92 -13.12
CA PRO A 63 16.35 6.81 -12.51
C PRO A 63 16.95 7.20 -11.15
N MET A 64 17.08 6.21 -10.27
CA MET A 64 17.67 6.40 -8.93
C MET A 64 19.19 6.68 -8.99
N GLY A 65 19.88 6.11 -9.99
CA GLY A 65 21.28 6.44 -10.31
C GLY A 65 22.34 5.75 -9.43
N ASP A 66 21.94 4.73 -8.69
CA ASP A 66 22.68 4.06 -7.61
C ASP A 66 22.69 2.52 -7.78
N ILE A 67 22.50 2.03 -9.02
CA ILE A 67 22.64 0.60 -9.33
C ILE A 67 24.11 0.20 -9.11
N PRO A 68 24.40 -0.88 -8.35
CA PRO A 68 25.77 -1.32 -8.09
C PRO A 68 26.55 -1.63 -9.36
N GLU A 69 27.85 -1.31 -9.37
CA GLU A 69 28.73 -1.61 -10.50
C GLU A 69 28.73 -3.11 -10.80
N GLY A 70 28.68 -3.47 -12.08
CA GLY A 70 28.63 -4.86 -12.50
C GLY A 70 27.25 -5.52 -12.41
N TYR A 71 26.19 -4.81 -12.00
CA TYR A 71 24.81 -5.32 -11.98
C TYR A 71 23.93 -4.73 -13.08
N GLU A 72 22.89 -5.47 -13.45
CA GLU A 72 21.81 -5.02 -14.33
C GLU A 72 20.43 -5.37 -13.77
N LEU A 73 19.46 -4.48 -13.98
CA LEU A 73 18.05 -4.71 -13.65
C LEU A 73 17.44 -5.72 -14.64
N VAL A 74 16.77 -6.75 -14.13
CA VAL A 74 16.22 -7.86 -14.95
C VAL A 74 14.74 -8.15 -14.75
N GLN A 75 14.17 -7.70 -13.64
CA GLN A 75 12.74 -7.85 -13.35
C GLN A 75 12.25 -6.71 -12.44
N LEU A 76 11.02 -6.27 -12.68
CA LEU A 76 10.30 -5.27 -11.89
C LEU A 76 9.02 -5.85 -11.31
N HIS A 77 8.76 -5.54 -10.04
CA HIS A 77 7.48 -5.83 -9.39
C HIS A 77 6.87 -4.55 -8.85
N LEU A 78 5.55 -4.44 -8.93
CA LEU A 78 4.78 -3.41 -8.24
C LEU A 78 3.54 -4.03 -7.62
N ILE A 79 3.34 -3.79 -6.33
CA ILE A 79 2.09 -4.08 -5.64
C ILE A 79 1.50 -2.73 -5.28
N CYS A 80 0.40 -2.36 -5.90
CA CYS A 80 -0.19 -1.04 -5.78
C CYS A 80 -1.61 -1.12 -5.21
N ARG A 81 -1.93 -0.28 -4.24
CA ARG A 81 -3.31 -0.01 -3.85
C ARG A 81 -4.01 0.75 -4.98
N HIS A 82 -5.31 0.53 -5.14
CA HIS A 82 -6.13 1.41 -5.99
C HIS A 82 -5.99 2.91 -5.63
N GLY A 83 -6.26 3.76 -6.61
CA GLY A 83 -6.19 5.22 -6.46
C GLY A 83 -7.31 5.80 -5.58
N THR A 84 -7.36 7.12 -5.50
CA THR A 84 -8.41 7.86 -4.82
C THR A 84 -9.80 7.44 -5.32
N ARG A 85 -10.71 7.07 -4.39
CA ARG A 85 -12.04 6.51 -4.71
C ARG A 85 -13.15 7.15 -3.89
N TYR A 86 -14.37 7.08 -4.39
CA TYR A 86 -15.55 7.53 -3.64
C TYR A 86 -15.66 6.75 -2.32
N PRO A 87 -16.25 7.35 -1.27
CA PRO A 87 -16.58 6.62 -0.04
C PRO A 87 -17.43 5.40 -0.35
N SER A 88 -17.48 4.42 0.57
CA SER A 88 -18.44 3.32 0.42
C SER A 88 -19.87 3.86 0.46
N SER A 89 -20.84 3.16 -0.15
CA SER A 89 -22.26 3.55 -0.08
C SER A 89 -22.73 3.74 1.37
N SER A 90 -22.29 2.89 2.30
CA SER A 90 -22.57 3.03 3.73
C SER A 90 -21.98 4.30 4.36
N LYS A 91 -20.76 4.70 3.97
CA LYS A 91 -20.15 5.95 4.43
C LYS A 91 -20.84 7.17 3.81
N ALA A 92 -21.20 7.11 2.53
CA ALA A 92 -21.98 8.17 1.87
C ALA A 92 -23.32 8.41 2.60
N ILE A 93 -24.06 7.34 2.94
CA ILE A 93 -25.28 7.43 3.76
C ILE A 93 -24.98 8.08 5.13
N THR A 94 -23.87 7.70 5.76
CA THR A 94 -23.47 8.28 7.06
C THR A 94 -23.16 9.78 6.94
N PHE A 95 -22.49 10.20 5.87
CA PHE A 95 -22.20 11.60 5.58
C PHE A 95 -23.49 12.40 5.37
N GLN A 96 -24.45 11.84 4.63
CA GLN A 96 -25.75 12.46 4.42
C GLN A 96 -26.55 12.62 5.71
N LYS A 97 -26.58 11.58 6.56
CA LYS A 97 -27.24 11.63 7.87
C LYS A 97 -26.65 12.71 8.78
N LEU A 98 -25.33 12.82 8.84
CA LEU A 98 -24.68 13.88 9.61
C LEU A 98 -24.98 15.26 9.02
N THR A 99 -24.92 15.39 7.69
CA THR A 99 -25.24 16.66 7.02
C THR A 99 -26.68 17.10 7.33
N GLU A 100 -27.65 16.18 7.25
CA GLU A 100 -29.04 16.48 7.57
C GLU A 100 -29.24 16.86 9.03
N LYS A 101 -28.57 16.15 9.95
CA LYS A 101 -28.53 16.52 11.38
C LYS A 101 -28.00 17.95 11.57
N LEU A 102 -26.99 18.36 10.80
CA LEU A 102 -26.35 19.68 10.93
C LEU A 102 -27.05 20.80 10.14
N ARG A 103 -27.96 20.52 9.20
CA ARG A 103 -28.70 21.54 8.44
C ARG A 103 -29.62 22.42 9.31
N GLN A 104 -30.04 21.89 10.46
CA GLN A 104 -30.92 22.59 11.40
C GLN A 104 -30.14 23.35 12.49
N VAL A 105 -28.83 23.44 12.33
CA VAL A 105 -27.91 24.00 13.32
C VAL A 105 -27.42 25.36 12.84
N ALA A 106 -27.43 26.35 13.72
CA ALA A 106 -26.71 27.60 13.53
C ALA A 106 -25.32 27.45 14.15
N VAL A 107 -24.30 27.62 13.30
CA VAL A 107 -22.90 27.64 13.71
C VAL A 107 -22.26 28.89 13.10
N PRO A 108 -22.10 29.97 13.87
CA PRO A 108 -21.47 31.19 13.38
C PRO A 108 -20.11 30.90 12.74
N GLY A 109 -19.89 31.34 11.50
CA GLY A 109 -18.67 31.09 10.73
C GLY A 109 -18.64 29.76 9.96
N PHE A 110 -19.70 28.95 10.04
CA PHE A 110 -19.85 27.68 9.31
C PHE A 110 -21.19 27.58 8.58
N GLU A 111 -21.72 28.70 8.11
CA GLU A 111 -23.02 28.80 7.40
C GLU A 111 -23.07 27.95 6.13
N TRP A 112 -21.91 27.55 5.60
CA TRP A 112 -21.80 26.62 4.48
C TRP A 112 -22.40 25.23 4.77
N LEU A 113 -22.49 24.80 6.03
CA LEU A 113 -23.04 23.51 6.44
C LEU A 113 -24.49 23.31 5.95
N GLU A 114 -25.30 24.37 5.97
CA GLU A 114 -26.69 24.33 5.52
C GLU A 114 -26.82 23.93 4.05
N ARG A 115 -25.87 24.38 3.22
CA ARG A 115 -25.89 24.20 1.77
C ARG A 115 -24.83 23.21 1.28
N TRP A 116 -24.15 22.51 2.18
CA TRP A 116 -23.09 21.57 1.79
C TRP A 116 -23.69 20.44 0.93
N PRO A 117 -23.22 20.25 -0.32
CA PRO A 117 -23.92 19.44 -1.30
C PRO A 117 -23.51 17.96 -1.23
N SER A 118 -23.81 17.31 -0.10
CA SER A 118 -23.40 15.94 0.22
C SER A 118 -23.71 14.91 -0.87
N GLU A 119 -24.95 14.86 -1.38
CA GLU A 119 -25.39 13.92 -2.43
C GLU A 119 -24.66 14.16 -3.76
N ARG A 120 -24.34 15.42 -4.09
CA ARG A 120 -23.64 15.77 -5.33
C ARG A 120 -22.16 15.38 -5.27
N LEU A 121 -21.51 15.61 -4.12
CA LEU A 121 -20.09 15.28 -3.93
C LEU A 121 -19.88 13.77 -3.73
N TYR A 122 -20.77 13.13 -2.95
CA TYR A 122 -20.66 11.72 -2.57
C TYR A 122 -21.98 10.97 -2.82
N PRO A 123 -22.39 10.81 -4.09
CA PRO A 123 -23.59 10.06 -4.42
C PRO A 123 -23.45 8.59 -4.01
N ILE A 124 -24.49 8.03 -3.39
CA ILE A 124 -24.50 6.65 -2.89
C ILE A 124 -24.23 5.63 -4.02
N SER A 125 -24.73 5.94 -5.23
CA SER A 125 -24.60 5.12 -6.44
C SER A 125 -23.15 4.97 -6.93
N LYS A 126 -22.25 5.90 -6.56
CA LYS A 126 -20.82 5.80 -6.88
C LYS A 126 -20.00 5.12 -5.78
N GLY A 127 -20.66 4.50 -4.80
CA GLY A 127 -19.99 3.90 -3.66
C GLY A 127 -18.85 2.95 -4.03
N ASN A 128 -17.66 3.20 -3.48
CA ASN A 128 -16.42 2.46 -3.75
C ASN A 128 -15.84 2.55 -5.18
N LEU A 129 -16.47 3.27 -6.12
CA LEU A 129 -15.92 3.45 -7.46
C LEU A 129 -14.66 4.31 -7.43
N LEU A 130 -13.71 4.04 -8.34
CA LEU A 130 -12.56 4.91 -8.52
C LEU A 130 -13.03 6.30 -8.94
N SER A 131 -12.28 7.31 -8.54
CA SER A 131 -12.52 8.69 -8.96
C SER A 131 -11.59 9.07 -10.11
N THR A 132 -11.91 10.18 -10.78
CA THR A 132 -11.03 10.76 -11.80
C THR A 132 -9.65 11.13 -11.22
N LYS A 133 -9.60 11.53 -9.94
CA LYS A 133 -8.32 11.73 -9.25
C LYS A 133 -7.58 10.42 -9.01
N GLY A 134 -8.30 9.33 -8.76
CA GLY A 134 -7.71 7.99 -8.69
C GLY A 134 -7.14 7.50 -10.02
N ASP A 135 -7.81 7.80 -11.14
CA ASP A 135 -7.22 7.57 -12.47
C ASP A 135 -5.92 8.38 -12.63
N SER A 136 -5.96 9.67 -12.28
CA SER A 136 -4.77 10.53 -12.32
C SER A 136 -3.66 10.05 -11.39
N ASP A 137 -3.98 9.52 -10.21
CA ASP A 137 -2.98 9.03 -9.26
C ASP A 137 -2.15 7.92 -9.93
N LEU A 138 -2.83 6.93 -10.52
CA LEU A 138 -2.16 5.77 -11.11
C LEU A 138 -1.49 6.10 -12.43
N TYR A 139 -2.08 6.92 -13.28
CA TYR A 139 -1.42 7.41 -14.49
C TYR A 139 -0.12 8.14 -14.14
N ARG A 140 -0.13 9.03 -13.14
CA ARG A 140 1.09 9.75 -12.71
C ARG A 140 2.14 8.81 -12.12
N ILE A 141 1.75 7.74 -11.42
CA ILE A 141 2.70 6.72 -10.94
C ILE A 141 3.27 5.93 -12.12
N GLY A 142 2.42 5.45 -13.02
CA GLY A 142 2.81 4.74 -14.25
C GLY A 142 3.81 5.54 -15.07
N ARG A 143 3.52 6.81 -15.33
CA ARG A 143 4.42 7.71 -16.06
C ARG A 143 5.79 7.86 -15.37
N ARG A 144 5.82 8.00 -14.04
CA ARG A 144 7.09 8.05 -13.30
C ARG A 144 7.85 6.72 -13.41
N PHE A 145 7.17 5.58 -13.35
CA PHE A 145 7.77 4.26 -13.58
C PHE A 145 8.34 4.14 -15.00
N GLY A 146 7.59 4.53 -16.03
CA GLY A 146 8.02 4.47 -17.43
C GLY A 146 9.26 5.31 -17.70
N ILE A 147 9.36 6.49 -17.08
CA ILE A 147 10.55 7.36 -17.14
C ILE A 147 11.69 6.78 -16.31
N ARG A 148 11.43 6.31 -15.08
CA ARG A 148 12.44 5.77 -14.16
C ARG A 148 13.14 4.54 -14.72
N TYR A 149 12.39 3.69 -15.43
CA TYR A 149 12.86 2.43 -15.98
C TYR A 149 12.98 2.45 -17.51
N GLN A 150 13.23 3.63 -18.09
CA GLN A 150 13.36 3.77 -19.55
C GLN A 150 14.39 2.82 -20.14
N ASP A 151 15.62 2.78 -19.59
CA ASP A 151 16.70 1.90 -20.07
C ASP A 151 16.32 0.41 -19.99
N PHE A 152 15.56 0.03 -18.96
CA PHE A 152 15.07 -1.33 -18.79
C PHE A 152 14.02 -1.67 -19.84
N LEU A 153 13.08 -0.78 -20.09
CA LEU A 153 12.03 -0.93 -21.10
C LEU A 153 12.56 -0.85 -22.53
N ASP A 154 13.68 -0.17 -22.76
CA ASP A 154 14.33 -0.13 -24.07
C ASP A 154 15.07 -1.46 -24.34
N ARG A 155 15.62 -2.09 -23.29
CA ARG A 155 16.28 -3.40 -23.37
C ARG A 155 15.29 -4.56 -23.43
N TYR A 156 14.23 -4.47 -22.64
CA TYR A 156 13.16 -5.45 -22.57
C TYR A 156 11.84 -4.74 -22.92
N PRO A 157 11.55 -4.52 -24.20
CA PRO A 157 10.29 -3.92 -24.63
C PRO A 157 9.09 -4.65 -24.06
N TYR A 158 7.99 -3.91 -23.85
CA TYR A 158 6.74 -4.50 -23.39
C TYR A 158 6.25 -5.58 -24.36
N ASP A 159 5.92 -6.73 -23.78
CA ASP A 159 5.29 -7.89 -24.43
C ASP A 159 4.34 -8.52 -23.40
N ALA A 160 3.09 -8.79 -23.80
CA ALA A 160 2.06 -9.28 -22.89
C ALA A 160 2.38 -10.65 -22.25
N ASN A 161 3.26 -11.45 -22.85
CA ASN A 161 3.70 -12.73 -22.28
C ASN A 161 4.79 -12.57 -21.22
N THR A 162 5.48 -11.43 -21.18
CA THR A 162 6.57 -11.15 -20.24
C THR A 162 6.25 -10.02 -19.25
N TYR A 163 5.16 -9.29 -19.48
CA TYR A 163 4.68 -8.23 -18.60
C TYR A 163 3.24 -8.50 -18.16
N GLU A 164 3.09 -8.79 -16.88
CA GLU A 164 1.82 -9.17 -16.28
C GLU A 164 1.20 -7.98 -15.54
N LEU A 165 -0.06 -7.66 -15.83
CA LEU A 165 -0.85 -6.68 -15.10
C LEU A 165 -2.07 -7.34 -14.48
N GLN A 166 -2.03 -7.58 -13.17
CA GLN A 166 -3.10 -8.25 -12.43
C GLN A 166 -3.84 -7.28 -11.51
N SER A 167 -5.12 -7.55 -11.25
CA SER A 167 -5.88 -6.81 -10.25
C SER A 167 -6.85 -7.70 -9.49
N SER A 168 -7.18 -7.31 -8.25
CA SER A 168 -8.32 -7.89 -7.54
C SER A 168 -9.61 -7.68 -8.36
N SER A 169 -10.64 -8.50 -8.14
CA SER A 169 -11.93 -8.42 -8.85
C SER A 169 -12.77 -7.13 -8.65
N MET A 170 -12.27 -6.18 -7.86
CA MET A 170 -12.94 -4.90 -7.63
C MET A 170 -12.66 -3.91 -8.76
N SER A 171 -13.70 -3.31 -9.33
CA SER A 171 -13.60 -2.35 -10.46
C SER A 171 -12.58 -1.23 -10.25
N ARG A 172 -12.49 -0.69 -9.03
CA ARG A 172 -11.50 0.34 -8.68
C ARG A 172 -10.05 -0.11 -8.85
N SER A 173 -9.76 -1.39 -8.64
CA SER A 173 -8.42 -1.95 -8.75
C SER A 173 -8.06 -2.23 -10.22
N SER A 174 -8.99 -2.78 -11.00
CA SER A 174 -8.78 -2.99 -12.44
C SER A 174 -8.65 -1.67 -13.21
N GLN A 175 -9.48 -0.68 -12.89
CA GLN A 175 -9.35 0.67 -13.46
C GLN A 175 -8.03 1.35 -13.06
N SER A 176 -7.55 1.12 -11.84
CA SER A 176 -6.24 1.58 -11.38
C SER A 176 -5.09 0.94 -12.18
N ALA A 177 -5.17 -0.37 -12.43
CA ALA A 177 -4.20 -1.09 -13.26
C ALA A 177 -4.13 -0.52 -14.69
N TYR A 178 -5.30 -0.27 -15.29
CA TYR A 178 -5.41 0.35 -16.61
C TYR A 178 -4.82 1.77 -16.64
N ALA A 179 -5.16 2.62 -15.68
CA ALA A 179 -4.61 3.97 -15.61
C ALA A 179 -3.08 3.97 -15.46
N PHE A 180 -2.54 3.06 -14.64
CA PHE A 180 -1.09 2.86 -14.51
C PHE A 180 -0.47 2.43 -15.85
N SER A 181 -1.05 1.46 -16.55
CA SER A 181 -0.48 0.95 -17.81
C SER A 181 -0.41 2.01 -18.89
N VAL A 182 -1.43 2.87 -19.00
CA VAL A 182 -1.43 4.03 -19.91
C VAL A 182 -0.26 4.96 -19.63
N GLY A 183 0.01 5.29 -18.36
CA GLY A 183 1.15 6.12 -17.99
C GLY A 183 2.50 5.41 -18.19
N PHE A 184 2.57 4.13 -17.83
CA PHE A 184 3.79 3.32 -17.90
C PHE A 184 4.31 3.13 -19.32
N LEU A 185 3.40 2.98 -20.28
CA LEU A 185 3.70 2.76 -21.70
C LEU A 185 3.57 4.03 -22.55
N GLU A 186 3.39 5.19 -21.93
CA GLU A 186 3.24 6.47 -22.62
C GLU A 186 4.42 6.72 -23.57
N GLY A 187 4.11 7.11 -24.82
CA GLY A 187 5.12 7.39 -25.84
C GLY A 187 5.82 6.15 -26.44
N ARG A 188 5.47 4.94 -26.00
CA ARG A 188 5.99 3.69 -26.56
C ARG A 188 5.00 3.10 -27.57
N ARG A 189 5.51 2.58 -28.68
CA ARG A 189 4.71 1.82 -29.66
C ARG A 189 4.38 0.44 -29.07
N ALA A 190 3.51 0.39 -28.08
CA ALA A 190 2.86 -0.85 -27.71
C ALA A 190 1.77 -1.09 -28.77
N SER A 191 2.09 -1.86 -29.81
CA SER A 191 1.10 -2.23 -30.85
C SER A 191 -0.10 -2.95 -30.25
N ASP A 192 0.08 -3.57 -29.08
CA ASP A 192 -0.91 -4.38 -28.40
C ASP A 192 -0.75 -4.15 -26.88
N ILE A 193 -1.24 -3.02 -26.33
CA ILE A 193 -1.45 -2.95 -24.88
C ILE A 193 -2.58 -3.91 -24.55
N ASN A 194 -2.24 -5.20 -24.46
CA ASN A 194 -3.03 -6.16 -23.74
C ASN A 194 -2.83 -5.84 -22.27
N VAL A 195 -3.61 -4.88 -21.76
CA VAL A 195 -4.14 -5.07 -20.41
C VAL A 195 -5.06 -6.26 -20.54
N GLU A 196 -4.50 -7.47 -20.61
CA GLU A 196 -5.30 -8.64 -20.40
C GLU A 196 -5.91 -8.42 -19.02
N PRO A 197 -7.24 -8.42 -18.87
CA PRO A 197 -7.82 -8.81 -17.61
C PRO A 197 -7.47 -10.30 -17.45
N GLU A 198 -6.20 -10.64 -17.27
CA GLU A 198 -5.76 -11.99 -16.92
C GLU A 198 -6.09 -12.12 -15.44
N ILE A 199 -7.39 -12.22 -15.19
CA ILE A 199 -8.13 -12.62 -14.01
C ILE A 199 -9.59 -12.22 -14.35
N PRO A 200 -10.43 -13.13 -14.90
CA PRO A 200 -11.86 -13.02 -14.72
C PRO A 200 -12.10 -12.73 -13.24
N PRO A 201 -13.02 -11.81 -12.86
CA PRO A 201 -13.18 -11.41 -11.47
C PRO A 201 -13.14 -12.65 -10.57
N ILE A 202 -12.02 -12.83 -9.85
CA ILE A 202 -11.86 -13.96 -8.95
C ILE A 202 -13.10 -13.93 -8.06
N GLN A 203 -13.83 -15.04 -8.03
CA GLN A 203 -15.03 -15.12 -7.22
C GLN A 203 -14.67 -14.66 -5.80
N PRO A 204 -15.48 -13.80 -5.17
CA PRO A 204 -15.20 -13.31 -3.84
C PRO A 204 -14.80 -14.46 -2.91
N GLY A 205 -13.61 -14.36 -2.32
CA GLY A 205 -13.07 -15.39 -1.41
C GLY A 205 -12.07 -16.37 -2.01
N LEU A 206 -11.71 -16.26 -3.29
CA LEU A 206 -10.64 -17.08 -3.89
C LEU A 206 -9.33 -16.31 -4.11
N ASP A 207 -9.36 -14.97 -4.00
CA ASP A 207 -8.20 -14.13 -4.22
C ASP A 207 -7.31 -14.09 -2.96
N LYS A 208 -6.29 -14.94 -2.96
CA LYS A 208 -5.35 -15.16 -1.85
C LYS A 208 -4.19 -14.15 -1.82
N GLU A 209 -4.13 -13.23 -2.78
CA GLU A 209 -3.02 -12.28 -2.90
C GLU A 209 -3.48 -10.82 -2.77
N LEU A 210 -4.46 -10.41 -3.57
CA LEU A 210 -4.85 -9.00 -3.73
C LEU A 210 -6.14 -8.66 -2.97
N ALA A 211 -6.94 -9.66 -2.60
CA ALA A 211 -8.13 -9.51 -1.77
C ALA A 211 -8.19 -10.50 -0.59
N VAL A 212 -7.01 -10.83 -0.06
CA VAL A 212 -6.76 -11.92 0.90
C VAL A 212 -7.69 -12.00 2.12
N LYS A 213 -8.16 -10.85 2.64
CA LYS A 213 -9.09 -10.82 3.78
C LYS A 213 -10.42 -11.52 3.49
N TYR A 214 -10.85 -11.57 2.22
CA TYR A 214 -12.06 -12.29 1.82
C TYR A 214 -11.79 -13.77 1.61
N ALA A 215 -10.54 -14.14 1.32
CA ALA A 215 -10.12 -15.52 1.10
C ALA A 215 -9.74 -16.28 2.38
N CYS A 216 -9.79 -15.63 3.55
CA CYS A 216 -9.41 -16.22 4.81
C CYS A 216 -10.55 -16.25 5.85
N PRO A 217 -11.35 -17.33 5.92
CA PRO A 217 -12.40 -17.48 6.92
C PRO A 217 -11.92 -17.30 8.36
N ARG A 218 -10.78 -17.89 8.74
CA ARG A 218 -10.20 -17.72 10.08
C ARG A 218 -9.90 -16.26 10.42
N TRP A 219 -9.44 -15.44 9.47
CA TRP A 219 -9.24 -14.00 9.72
C TRP A 219 -10.58 -13.29 9.96
N LEU A 220 -11.59 -13.60 9.14
CA LEU A 220 -12.94 -13.02 9.24
C LEU A 220 -13.61 -13.35 10.58
N GLU A 221 -13.37 -14.54 11.12
CA GLU A 221 -13.97 -15.01 12.38
C GLU A 221 -13.16 -14.61 13.62
N ASN A 222 -11.83 -14.70 13.57
CA ASN A 222 -10.99 -14.61 14.77
C ASN A 222 -10.23 -13.29 14.91
N VAL A 223 -10.05 -12.53 13.84
CA VAL A 223 -9.32 -11.24 13.89
C VAL A 223 -10.28 -10.08 13.73
N LYS A 224 -11.10 -10.10 12.67
CA LYS A 224 -12.04 -9.01 12.39
C LYS A 224 -13.03 -8.85 13.55
N GLY A 225 -12.97 -7.70 14.22
CA GLY A 225 -13.84 -7.41 15.35
C GLY A 225 -13.54 -8.26 16.60
N SER A 226 -12.35 -8.89 16.68
CA SER A 226 -11.95 -9.64 17.86
C SER A 226 -11.94 -8.76 19.12
N PRO A 227 -12.11 -9.35 20.33
CA PRO A 227 -12.11 -8.58 21.58
C PRO A 227 -10.88 -7.70 21.76
N LYS A 228 -9.70 -8.16 21.31
CA LYS A 228 -8.45 -7.38 21.33
C LYS A 228 -8.53 -6.15 20.44
N VAL A 229 -8.96 -6.31 19.18
CA VAL A 229 -9.13 -5.19 18.23
C VAL A 229 -10.11 -4.16 18.79
N VAL A 230 -11.25 -4.63 19.31
CA VAL A 230 -12.30 -3.77 19.85
C VAL A 230 -11.84 -3.05 21.11
N ARG A 231 -11.23 -3.76 22.06
CA ARG A 231 -10.75 -3.20 23.34
C ARG A 231 -9.81 -2.03 23.13
N GLU A 232 -8.76 -2.20 22.32
CA GLU A 232 -7.70 -1.20 22.16
C GLU A 232 -8.23 0.05 21.44
N GLN A 233 -9.19 -0.11 20.52
CA GLN A 233 -9.88 1.01 19.91
C GLN A 233 -10.79 1.74 20.89
N LEU A 234 -11.55 1.01 21.70
CA LEU A 234 -12.48 1.62 22.67
C LEU A 234 -11.73 2.41 23.74
N LEU A 235 -10.69 1.82 24.33
CA LEU A 235 -9.84 2.51 25.33
C LEU A 235 -9.31 3.85 24.82
N TYR A 236 -8.85 3.87 23.56
CA TYR A 236 -8.38 5.09 22.93
C TYR A 236 -9.53 6.10 22.72
N LYS A 237 -10.62 5.65 22.09
CA LYS A 237 -11.73 6.51 21.69
C LYS A 237 -12.41 7.15 22.89
N GLU A 238 -12.65 6.37 23.95
CA GLU A 238 -13.26 6.84 25.20
C GLU A 238 -12.39 7.87 25.91
N ARG A 239 -11.06 7.81 25.73
CA ARG A 239 -10.13 8.77 26.35
C ARG A 239 -10.04 10.08 25.57
N PHE A 240 -9.97 10.04 24.24
CA PHE A 240 -9.54 11.20 23.44
C PHE A 240 -10.64 11.86 22.61
N LEU A 241 -11.74 11.16 22.28
CA LEU A 241 -12.79 11.72 21.42
C LEU A 241 -13.91 12.48 22.15
N PRO A 242 -14.29 12.18 23.43
CA PRO A 242 -15.36 12.90 24.10
C PRO A 242 -15.12 14.41 24.21
N GLU A 243 -13.89 14.83 24.50
CA GLU A 243 -13.53 16.26 24.58
C GLU A 243 -13.83 17.00 23.26
N ILE A 244 -13.47 16.40 22.12
CA ILE A 244 -13.73 16.97 20.80
C ILE A 244 -15.24 17.07 20.54
N ALA A 245 -15.98 16.03 20.93
CA ALA A 245 -17.43 15.94 20.74
C ALA A 245 -18.18 16.97 21.61
N GLU A 246 -17.80 17.10 22.87
CA GLU A 246 -18.36 18.08 23.81
C GLU A 246 -18.13 19.51 23.31
N ARG A 247 -16.91 19.83 22.90
CA ARG A 247 -16.60 21.15 22.37
C ARG A 247 -17.40 21.49 21.11
N LEU A 248 -17.53 20.54 20.17
CA LEU A 248 -18.39 20.76 19.00
C LEU A 248 -19.87 20.91 19.38
N SER A 249 -20.34 20.19 20.40
CA SER A 249 -21.70 20.34 20.92
C SER A 249 -21.94 21.73 21.50
N ILE A 250 -20.94 22.31 22.17
CA ILE A 250 -21.01 23.68 22.72
C ILE A 250 -21.07 24.72 21.59
N MET A 251 -20.29 24.51 20.52
CA MET A 251 -20.30 25.41 19.36
C MET A 251 -21.61 25.38 18.57
N PHE A 252 -22.33 24.26 18.61
CA PHE A 252 -23.47 24.00 17.74
C PHE A 252 -24.78 24.24 18.48
N SER A 253 -25.55 25.23 18.05
CA SER A 253 -26.87 25.53 18.61
C SER A 253 -27.95 25.35 17.56
N THR A 254 -29.19 25.06 17.97
CA THR A 254 -30.34 25.12 17.07
C THR A 254 -30.49 26.52 16.47
N LYS A 255 -31.05 26.63 15.27
CA LYS A 255 -31.20 27.92 14.56
C LYS A 255 -31.98 28.98 15.33
N ASP A 256 -32.90 28.57 16.20
CA ASP A 256 -33.66 29.44 17.10
C ASP A 256 -32.91 29.78 18.41
N GLY A 257 -31.68 29.26 18.59
CA GLY A 257 -30.85 29.45 19.78
C GLY A 257 -31.40 28.76 21.03
N SER A 258 -32.42 27.90 20.90
CA SER A 258 -33.14 27.33 22.05
C SER A 258 -32.40 26.18 22.74
N SER A 259 -31.52 25.48 22.04
CA SER A 259 -30.79 24.34 22.60
C SER A 259 -29.45 24.05 21.89
N GLN A 260 -28.52 23.44 22.62
CA GLN A 260 -27.29 22.89 22.04
C GLN A 260 -27.56 21.57 21.33
N VAL A 261 -26.78 21.31 20.28
CA VAL A 261 -26.90 20.09 19.49
C VAL A 261 -25.90 19.06 20.00
N ASN A 262 -26.41 17.90 20.43
CA ASN A 262 -25.56 16.81 20.90
C ASN A 262 -24.73 16.22 19.75
N ILE A 263 -23.42 16.47 19.75
CA ILE A 263 -22.43 15.85 18.86
C ILE A 263 -21.77 14.69 19.59
N THR A 264 -21.86 13.51 18.99
CA THR A 264 -21.30 12.27 19.55
C THR A 264 -19.88 12.05 19.05
N THR A 265 -19.10 11.20 19.72
CA THR A 265 -17.78 10.75 19.23
C THR A 265 -17.88 10.13 17.83
N LYS A 266 -19.01 9.49 17.50
CA LYS A 266 -19.26 8.95 16.16
C LYS A 266 -19.45 10.02 15.09
N ASP A 267 -20.09 11.13 15.47
CA ASP A 267 -20.20 12.31 14.59
C ASP A 267 -18.81 12.90 14.34
N VAL A 268 -17.95 13.00 15.37
CA VAL A 268 -16.55 13.46 15.22
C VAL A 268 -15.76 12.59 14.24
N GLU A 269 -15.81 11.26 14.37
CA GLU A 269 -15.20 10.35 13.40
C GLU A 269 -15.74 10.56 11.98
N THR A 270 -17.03 10.89 11.86
CA THR A 270 -17.68 11.15 10.57
C THR A 270 -17.22 12.48 9.98
N ILE A 271 -17.08 13.55 10.78
CA ILE A 271 -16.50 14.84 10.39
C ILE A 271 -15.07 14.63 9.84
N PHE A 272 -14.24 13.89 10.57
CA PHE A 272 -12.89 13.54 10.12
C PHE A 272 -12.90 12.73 8.82
N GLY A 273 -13.85 11.79 8.71
CA GLY A 273 -14.08 11.04 7.49
C GLY A 273 -14.37 11.94 6.29
N ILE A 274 -15.31 12.90 6.42
CA ILE A 274 -15.67 13.81 5.34
C ILE A 274 -14.49 14.73 5.00
N CYS A 275 -13.83 15.32 6.00
CA CYS A 275 -12.61 16.10 5.82
C CYS A 275 -11.56 15.32 5.00
N GLY A 276 -11.29 14.06 5.37
CA GLY A 276 -10.32 13.24 4.65
C GLY A 276 -10.71 12.98 3.20
N PHE A 277 -12.00 12.75 2.90
CA PHE A 277 -12.45 12.61 1.52
C PHE A 277 -12.42 13.93 0.75
N GLU A 278 -12.73 15.08 1.35
CA GLU A 278 -12.62 16.38 0.67
C GLU A 278 -11.18 16.75 0.35
N VAL A 279 -10.26 16.51 1.28
CA VAL A 279 -8.82 16.69 1.05
C VAL A 279 -8.33 15.75 -0.04
N ALA A 280 -8.73 14.47 0.00
CA ALA A 280 -8.29 13.50 -0.98
C ALA A 280 -8.91 13.70 -2.36
N PHE A 281 -10.19 14.09 -2.48
CA PHE A 281 -10.88 14.27 -3.75
C PHE A 281 -10.69 15.64 -4.37
N HIS A 282 -10.80 16.68 -3.55
CA HIS A 282 -11.04 18.05 -3.98
C HIS A 282 -9.93 18.99 -3.55
N ASP A 283 -8.87 18.46 -2.91
CA ASP A 283 -7.78 19.24 -2.34
C ASP A 283 -8.31 20.39 -1.45
N ASN A 284 -9.43 20.12 -0.74
CA ASN A 284 -10.18 21.11 0.02
C ASN A 284 -10.17 20.80 1.52
N ASP A 285 -9.64 21.74 2.30
CA ASP A 285 -9.63 21.75 3.77
C ASP A 285 -10.45 22.92 4.36
N GLN A 286 -11.17 23.67 3.54
CA GLN A 286 -11.88 24.91 3.94
C GLN A 286 -13.30 24.67 4.46
N THR A 287 -13.75 23.42 4.50
CA THR A 287 -15.09 23.01 4.95
C THR A 287 -14.98 22.10 6.18
N TRP A 288 -15.17 20.79 6.06
CA TRP A 288 -15.29 19.91 7.24
C TRP A 288 -14.03 19.85 8.09
N CYS A 289 -12.85 20.05 7.50
CA CYS A 289 -11.60 20.11 8.26
C CYS A 289 -11.54 21.32 9.21
N GLN A 290 -12.22 22.44 8.89
CA GLN A 290 -12.26 23.65 9.74
C GLN A 290 -12.88 23.37 11.11
N LEU A 291 -13.87 22.47 11.18
CA LEU A 291 -14.48 22.04 12.45
C LEU A 291 -13.47 21.38 13.39
N LEU A 292 -12.43 20.74 12.83
CA LEU A 292 -11.39 20.05 13.59
C LEU A 292 -10.21 20.97 13.93
N ARG A 293 -10.07 22.14 13.28
CA ARG A 293 -9.03 23.12 13.60
C ARG A 293 -9.28 23.84 14.90
N GLN A 294 -10.56 24.01 15.25
CA GLN A 294 -10.96 24.65 16.50
C GLN A 294 -10.23 23.94 17.65
N SER A 295 -9.39 24.69 18.36
CA SER A 295 -8.37 24.35 19.36
C SER A 295 -8.57 25.13 20.67
N ALA A 296 -9.22 24.63 21.72
CA ALA A 296 -9.40 25.45 22.95
C ALA A 296 -8.17 25.39 23.88
N HIS A 297 -7.54 24.23 23.98
CA HIS A 297 -6.48 23.94 24.95
C HIS A 297 -5.21 23.33 24.33
N GLU A 298 -5.20 23.10 23.02
CA GLU A 298 -4.12 22.42 22.29
C GLU A 298 -3.93 23.05 20.90
N THR A 299 -2.86 22.66 20.19
CA THR A 299 -2.60 23.10 18.81
C THR A 299 -3.72 22.65 17.86
N GLU A 300 -3.92 23.38 16.76
CA GLU A 300 -4.90 23.01 15.71
C GLU A 300 -4.67 21.59 15.14
N LYS A 301 -3.44 21.08 15.27
CA LYS A 301 -3.02 19.74 14.83
C LYS A 301 -3.51 18.61 15.73
N SER A 302 -3.78 18.88 17.00
CA SER A 302 -4.01 17.84 18.00
C SER A 302 -5.24 16.98 17.67
N ASN A 303 -6.35 17.58 17.23
CA ASN A 303 -7.54 16.82 16.85
C ASN A 303 -7.26 15.86 15.69
N PHE A 304 -6.51 16.32 14.68
CA PHE A 304 -6.11 15.48 13.54
C PHE A 304 -5.24 14.32 13.99
N LEU A 305 -4.26 14.57 14.87
CA LEU A 305 -3.40 13.51 15.42
C LEU A 305 -4.19 12.50 16.25
N LYS A 306 -5.14 12.96 17.08
CA LYS A 306 -6.03 12.09 17.87
C LYS A 306 -6.89 11.20 16.96
N LEU A 307 -7.48 11.79 15.92
CA LEU A 307 -8.35 11.08 14.98
C LEU A 307 -7.57 10.14 14.05
N GLU A 308 -6.39 10.55 13.58
CA GLU A 308 -5.47 9.71 12.81
C GLU A 308 -5.04 8.50 13.64
N MET A 309 -4.62 8.70 14.90
CA MET A 309 -4.21 7.60 15.77
C MET A 309 -5.37 6.62 16.02
N SER A 310 -6.61 7.10 16.11
CA SER A 310 -7.78 6.23 16.24
C SER A 310 -7.95 5.31 15.02
N ASP A 311 -7.80 5.86 13.81
CA ASP A 311 -7.82 5.08 12.57
C ASP A 311 -6.58 4.17 12.46
N ASP A 312 -5.40 4.63 12.86
CA ASP A 312 -4.15 3.86 12.86
C ASP A 312 -4.22 2.66 13.82
N LEU A 313 -4.76 2.80 15.03
CA LEU A 313 -4.99 1.66 15.93
C LEU A 313 -5.91 0.63 15.29
N ASN A 314 -6.97 1.07 14.61
CA ASN A 314 -7.85 0.16 13.90
C ASN A 314 -7.11 -0.60 12.78
N ASN A 315 -6.29 0.08 11.98
CA ASN A 315 -5.50 -0.54 10.93
C ASN A 315 -4.40 -1.47 11.49
N TYR A 316 -3.71 -1.04 12.55
CA TYR A 316 -2.64 -1.78 13.22
C TYR A 316 -3.11 -3.14 13.72
N TYR A 317 -4.28 -3.19 14.35
CA TYR A 317 -4.83 -4.45 14.86
C TYR A 317 -5.61 -5.26 13.81
N SER A 318 -6.31 -4.60 12.88
CA SER A 318 -7.11 -5.33 11.89
C SER A 318 -6.27 -5.91 10.76
N PHE A 319 -5.26 -5.19 10.30
CA PHE A 319 -4.50 -5.51 9.08
C PHE A 319 -2.98 -5.47 9.28
N GLY A 320 -2.52 -4.81 10.33
CA GLY A 320 -1.11 -4.62 10.66
C GLY A 320 -0.56 -5.62 11.69
N PRO A 321 0.62 -5.34 12.25
CA PRO A 321 1.33 -6.28 13.14
C PRO A 321 0.77 -6.35 14.56
N GLY A 322 -0.28 -5.59 14.92
CA GLY A 322 -0.92 -5.66 16.23
C GLY A 322 -1.58 -7.01 16.55
N VAL A 323 -1.89 -7.78 15.50
CA VAL A 323 -2.29 -9.18 15.58
C VAL A 323 -1.27 -10.00 14.79
N PRO A 324 -0.48 -10.88 15.44
CA PRO A 324 0.55 -11.68 14.77
C PRO A 324 0.04 -12.52 13.60
N PHE A 325 -1.24 -12.91 13.60
CA PHE A 325 -1.84 -13.66 12.50
C PHE A 325 -1.84 -12.88 11.17
N ASN A 326 -1.89 -11.55 11.21
CA ASN A 326 -1.98 -10.71 10.01
C ASN A 326 -0.78 -10.87 9.07
N LYS A 327 0.42 -11.16 9.59
CA LYS A 327 1.61 -11.42 8.76
C LYS A 327 1.42 -12.61 7.81
N HIS A 328 0.63 -13.61 8.21
CA HIS A 328 0.38 -14.80 7.38
C HIS A 328 -0.54 -14.51 6.20
N LEU A 329 -1.32 -13.42 6.25
CA LEU A 329 -2.12 -13.01 5.09
C LEU A 329 -1.24 -12.44 3.96
N GLY A 330 0.03 -12.11 4.20
CA GLY A 330 0.99 -11.81 3.13
C GLY A 330 1.57 -13.05 2.44
N CYS A 331 1.28 -14.27 2.93
CA CYS A 331 1.94 -15.49 2.46
C CYS A 331 1.78 -15.75 0.96
N GLY A 332 0.55 -15.70 0.42
CA GLY A 332 0.31 -15.98 -1.01
C GLY A 332 1.13 -15.04 -1.90
N LEU A 333 1.01 -13.74 -1.65
CA LEU A 333 1.71 -12.71 -2.40
C LEU A 333 3.25 -12.80 -2.20
N GLY A 334 3.72 -13.04 -0.98
CA GLY A 334 5.14 -13.25 -0.68
C GLY A 334 5.72 -14.50 -1.36
N THR A 335 4.91 -15.55 -1.53
CA THR A 335 5.30 -16.77 -2.26
C THR A 335 5.42 -16.50 -3.76
N SER A 336 4.42 -15.85 -4.35
CA SER A 336 4.45 -15.45 -5.77
C SER A 336 5.66 -14.56 -6.07
N LEU A 337 5.90 -13.53 -5.23
CA LEU A 337 7.09 -12.69 -5.31
C LEU A 337 8.37 -13.53 -5.23
N SER A 338 8.48 -14.42 -4.24
CA SER A 338 9.67 -15.23 -4.05
C SER A 338 10.00 -16.09 -5.27
N ASN A 339 8.99 -16.73 -5.85
CA ASN A 339 9.15 -17.64 -6.98
C ASN A 339 9.53 -16.88 -8.26
N ALA A 340 8.90 -15.73 -8.51
CA ALA A 340 9.20 -14.90 -9.67
C ALA A 340 10.62 -14.32 -9.62
N ILE A 341 11.09 -13.90 -8.44
CA ILE A 341 12.47 -13.42 -8.24
C ILE A 341 13.47 -14.56 -8.45
N GLU A 342 13.20 -15.75 -7.89
CA GLU A 342 14.05 -16.93 -8.11
C GLU A 342 14.17 -17.27 -9.60
N GLY A 343 13.04 -17.29 -10.33
CA GLY A 343 13.03 -17.55 -11.76
C GLY A 343 13.87 -16.54 -12.54
N ALA A 344 13.71 -15.24 -12.25
CA ALA A 344 14.49 -14.19 -12.91
C ALA A 344 16.01 -14.27 -12.67
N LEU A 345 16.43 -14.88 -11.57
CA LEU A 345 17.84 -15.02 -11.19
C LEU A 345 18.47 -16.35 -11.62
N THR A 346 17.69 -17.43 -11.75
CA THR A 346 18.23 -18.78 -12.01
C THR A 346 18.28 -19.16 -13.49
N LEU A 347 17.56 -18.45 -14.37
CA LEU A 347 17.51 -18.78 -15.79
C LEU A 347 18.69 -18.19 -16.58
N GLU A 348 19.33 -19.05 -17.38
CA GLU A 348 20.43 -18.68 -18.27
C GLU A 348 19.96 -17.72 -19.39
N PRO A 349 20.78 -16.73 -19.79
CA PRO A 349 20.39 -15.71 -20.77
C PRO A 349 19.95 -16.22 -22.15
N GLU A 350 20.39 -17.42 -22.55
CA GLU A 350 20.18 -17.96 -23.91
C GLU A 350 18.73 -18.41 -24.17
N HIS A 351 17.94 -18.68 -23.12
CA HIS A 351 16.50 -18.97 -23.24
C HIS A 351 15.61 -17.71 -23.21
N LEU A 352 16.20 -16.52 -23.09
CA LEU A 352 15.46 -15.25 -22.98
C LEU A 352 15.19 -14.56 -24.33
N SER A 353 15.64 -15.15 -25.45
CA SER A 353 15.62 -14.53 -26.78
C SER A 353 14.90 -15.33 -27.88
N SER A 354 14.29 -16.48 -27.57
CA SER A 354 13.50 -17.18 -28.57
C SER A 354 12.15 -16.49 -28.76
N ASN A 355 12.04 -15.72 -29.85
CA ASN A 355 10.75 -15.44 -30.48
C ASN A 355 9.99 -16.75 -30.60
N GLY A 356 8.93 -16.92 -29.80
CA GLY A 356 8.07 -18.09 -29.80
C GLY A 356 7.55 -18.36 -31.20
N LYS A 357 8.15 -19.34 -31.88
CA LYS A 357 7.43 -20.14 -32.86
C LYS A 357 6.85 -21.30 -32.07
N SER A 358 5.55 -21.22 -31.88
CA SER A 358 4.67 -22.26 -31.37
C SER A 358 5.04 -23.60 -32.02
N GLY A 359 5.58 -24.51 -31.20
CA GLY A 359 5.41 -25.95 -31.41
C GLY A 359 4.24 -26.38 -30.53
N ASP A 360 3.33 -27.15 -31.10
CA ASP A 360 2.08 -27.65 -30.49
C ASP A 360 2.32 -28.70 -29.38
N ASP A 361 3.25 -28.45 -28.45
CA ASP A 361 3.49 -29.34 -27.32
C ASP A 361 3.20 -28.60 -26.00
N ASP A 362 2.23 -29.12 -25.26
CA ASP A 362 1.86 -28.79 -23.87
C ASP A 362 3.02 -29.11 -22.90
N ASP A 363 4.19 -28.47 -23.07
CA ASP A 363 5.29 -28.52 -22.11
C ASP A 363 5.47 -27.15 -21.44
N ASP A 364 5.40 -27.21 -20.10
CA ASP A 364 5.35 -26.14 -19.11
C ASP A 364 6.68 -25.35 -19.05
N ASP A 365 7.04 -24.63 -20.12
CA ASP A 365 8.20 -23.72 -20.09
C ASP A 365 7.90 -22.57 -19.10
N PRO A 366 8.69 -22.37 -18.03
CA PRO A 366 8.39 -21.35 -17.04
C PRO A 366 8.37 -19.96 -17.68
N ARG A 367 7.17 -19.39 -17.82
CA ARG A 367 6.95 -18.04 -18.36
C ARG A 367 7.90 -17.03 -17.71
N HIS A 368 8.75 -16.41 -18.52
CA HIS A 368 9.76 -15.47 -18.06
C HIS A 368 9.19 -14.06 -17.93
N PHE A 369 8.89 -13.64 -16.70
CA PHE A 369 8.35 -12.30 -16.45
C PHE A 369 9.45 -11.24 -16.26
N ARG A 370 9.34 -10.14 -16.99
CA ARG A 370 10.11 -8.89 -16.86
C ARG A 370 9.42 -7.89 -15.95
N GLY A 371 8.10 -7.82 -15.98
CA GLY A 371 7.31 -6.94 -15.13
C GLY A 371 6.10 -7.66 -14.55
N LEU A 372 5.90 -7.56 -13.24
CA LEU A 372 4.68 -8.03 -12.58
C LEU A 372 4.05 -6.88 -11.79
N PHE A 373 2.91 -6.38 -12.25
CA PHE A 373 2.23 -5.24 -11.66
C PHE A 373 0.86 -5.68 -11.13
N LYS A 374 0.70 -5.70 -9.80
CA LYS A 374 -0.49 -6.20 -9.12
C LYS A 374 -1.23 -5.09 -8.39
N PHE A 375 -2.55 -4.99 -8.59
CA PHE A 375 -3.38 -3.91 -8.07
C PHE A 375 -4.45 -4.40 -7.09
N GLY A 376 -4.36 -3.96 -5.84
CA GLY A 376 -5.20 -4.44 -4.74
C GLY A 376 -5.80 -3.32 -3.88
N HIS A 377 -5.77 -3.52 -2.57
CA HIS A 377 -6.45 -2.69 -1.58
C HIS A 377 -5.49 -2.14 -0.53
N ALA A 378 -6.02 -1.29 0.35
CA ALA A 378 -5.24 -0.76 1.47
C ALA A 378 -4.68 -1.89 2.32
N GLU A 379 -5.51 -2.91 2.56
CA GLU A 379 -5.18 -4.09 3.34
C GLU A 379 -4.13 -4.97 2.66
N THR A 380 -4.08 -5.04 1.33
CA THR A 380 -3.02 -5.73 0.59
C THR A 380 -1.65 -5.17 0.95
N ILE A 381 -1.52 -3.85 0.94
CA ILE A 381 -0.29 -3.14 1.32
C ILE A 381 0.03 -3.36 2.80
N LEU A 382 -0.96 -3.30 3.70
CA LEU A 382 -0.77 -3.48 5.13
C LEU A 382 -0.34 -4.92 5.50
N PHE A 383 -0.96 -5.94 4.90
CA PHE A 383 -0.58 -7.33 5.12
C PHE A 383 0.81 -7.63 4.54
N LEU A 384 1.13 -7.16 3.34
CA LEU A 384 2.46 -7.32 2.76
C LEU A 384 3.52 -6.58 3.61
N SER A 385 3.22 -5.38 4.09
CA SER A 385 4.12 -4.65 4.99
C SER A 385 4.37 -5.40 6.30
N SER A 386 3.33 -6.06 6.85
CA SER A 386 3.44 -6.88 8.06
C SER A 386 4.20 -8.19 7.80
N PHE A 387 4.03 -8.79 6.62
CA PHE A 387 4.81 -9.96 6.18
C PHE A 387 6.31 -9.63 6.08
N LEU A 388 6.64 -8.44 5.58
CA LEU A 388 8.02 -7.95 5.46
C LEU A 388 8.60 -7.39 6.78
N GLY A 389 7.77 -7.20 7.81
CA GLY A 389 8.18 -6.63 9.12
C GLY A 389 8.55 -5.14 9.08
N LEU A 390 8.11 -4.38 8.07
CA LEU A 390 8.62 -3.02 7.78
C LEU A 390 8.29 -1.98 8.86
N TYR A 391 7.15 -2.12 9.54
CA TYR A 391 6.62 -1.12 10.48
C TYR A 391 6.25 -1.74 11.83
N ASP A 392 6.99 -2.78 12.22
CA ASP A 392 6.84 -3.40 13.52
C ASP A 392 7.30 -2.44 14.62
N GLN A 393 6.56 -2.40 15.73
CA GLN A 393 6.93 -1.57 16.87
C GLN A 393 8.21 -2.14 17.51
N LYS A 394 9.29 -1.36 17.51
CA LYS A 394 10.60 -1.77 18.09
C LYS A 394 10.55 -1.95 19.61
N GLY A 395 9.59 -1.31 20.27
CA GLY A 395 9.38 -1.38 21.71
C GLY A 395 8.09 -2.13 22.06
N ILE A 396 7.21 -1.45 22.79
CA ILE A 396 5.92 -2.01 23.16
C ILE A 396 4.93 -1.93 21.97
N PRO A 397 4.12 -2.98 21.72
CA PRO A 397 3.02 -2.90 20.75
C PRO A 397 2.12 -1.72 21.08
N LEU A 398 1.60 -1.02 20.06
CA LEU A 398 0.63 0.07 20.26
C LEU A 398 -0.56 -0.46 21.07
N ARG A 399 -0.99 0.29 22.08
CA ARG A 399 -2.17 0.01 22.91
C ARG A 399 -3.02 1.26 22.99
N GLY A 400 -4.31 1.12 23.26
CA GLY A 400 -5.26 2.23 23.40
C GLY A 400 -5.07 3.06 24.67
N ASP A 401 -4.31 2.57 25.65
CA ASP A 401 -4.07 3.21 26.94
C ASP A 401 -2.78 4.04 27.00
N MET A 402 -2.02 4.14 25.91
CA MET A 402 -0.75 4.88 25.86
C MET A 402 -0.93 6.40 26.02
N THR A 403 0.16 7.09 26.34
CA THR A 403 0.18 8.56 26.42
C THR A 403 0.32 9.21 25.04
N PRO A 404 -0.06 10.49 24.88
CA PRO A 404 0.15 11.24 23.64
C PRO A 404 1.61 11.18 23.13
N GLU A 405 2.59 11.26 24.03
CA GLU A 405 4.01 11.23 23.70
C GLU A 405 4.42 9.87 23.13
N GLN A 406 3.85 8.78 23.67
CA GLN A 406 4.08 7.43 23.15
C GLN A 406 3.46 7.26 21.75
N TYR A 407 2.27 7.80 21.50
CA TYR A 407 1.67 7.77 20.16
C TYR A 407 2.43 8.62 19.13
N ALA A 408 3.08 9.70 19.57
CA ALA A 408 3.93 10.53 18.72
C ALA A 408 5.18 9.76 18.23
N GLN A 409 5.63 8.75 18.98
CA GLN A 409 6.80 7.92 18.65
C GLN A 409 6.45 6.63 17.89
N ARG A 410 5.19 6.44 17.50
CA ARG A 410 4.77 5.21 16.80
C ARG A 410 5.49 5.05 15.45
N GLU A 411 5.89 3.81 15.18
CA GLU A 411 6.44 3.40 13.88
C GLU A 411 5.32 3.14 12.85
N PHE A 412 4.20 2.57 13.28
CA PHE A 412 3.05 2.29 12.43
C PHE A 412 2.20 3.55 12.20
N ARG A 413 2.24 4.09 10.97
CA ARG A 413 1.44 5.24 10.51
C ARG A 413 0.76 4.88 9.19
N ALA A 414 -0.55 4.63 9.19
CA ALA A 414 -1.19 4.10 7.99
C ALA A 414 -1.27 5.14 6.85
N SER A 415 -1.14 6.42 7.17
CA SER A 415 -0.97 7.54 6.22
C SER A 415 0.34 7.47 5.43
N GLU A 416 1.39 6.88 5.99
CA GLU A 416 2.68 6.65 5.33
C GLU A 416 2.72 5.28 4.65
N ILE A 417 2.14 4.26 5.29
CA ILE A 417 2.21 2.87 4.81
C ILE A 417 1.24 2.64 3.65
N SER A 418 0.00 3.08 3.80
CA SER A 418 -1.08 2.79 2.87
C SER A 418 -1.99 4.02 2.67
N PRO A 419 -1.49 5.16 2.16
CA PRO A 419 -2.34 6.21 1.57
C PRO A 419 -3.09 5.69 0.33
N PHE A 420 -3.97 6.48 -0.29
CA PHE A 420 -4.45 6.16 -1.64
C PHE A 420 -3.27 6.00 -2.61
N ALA A 421 -3.39 5.08 -3.58
CA ALA A 421 -2.33 4.75 -4.55
C ALA A 421 -0.96 4.33 -3.95
N ALA A 422 -0.93 3.95 -2.67
CA ALA A 422 0.26 3.43 -2.02
C ALA A 422 0.84 2.25 -2.80
N ASN A 423 2.16 2.15 -2.84
CA ASN A 423 2.84 1.11 -3.62
C ASN A 423 4.06 0.53 -2.92
N ILE A 424 4.30 -0.76 -3.18
CA ILE A 424 5.47 -1.52 -2.77
C ILE A 424 6.08 -2.08 -4.05
N ALA A 425 7.30 -1.70 -4.40
CA ALA A 425 7.99 -2.18 -5.60
C ALA A 425 9.25 -2.95 -5.24
N PHE A 426 9.56 -3.97 -6.05
CA PHE A 426 10.81 -4.70 -5.97
C PHE A 426 11.53 -4.61 -7.30
N GLU A 427 12.80 -4.28 -7.23
CA GLU A 427 13.70 -4.27 -8.37
C GLU A 427 14.71 -5.40 -8.21
N VAL A 428 14.82 -6.26 -9.22
CA VAL A 428 15.67 -7.45 -9.17
C VAL A 428 16.86 -7.26 -10.09
N PHE A 429 18.05 -7.37 -9.53
CA PHE A 429 19.31 -7.18 -10.23
C PHE A 429 20.11 -8.47 -10.26
N ARG A 430 20.78 -8.73 -11.38
CA ARG A 430 21.77 -9.80 -11.52
C ARG A 430 23.13 -9.24 -11.95
N PRO A 431 24.24 -9.93 -11.66
CA PRO A 431 25.54 -9.61 -12.23
C PRO A 431 25.51 -9.65 -13.76
N LYS A 432 26.13 -8.66 -14.41
CA LYS A 432 26.36 -8.63 -15.85
C LYS A 432 27.30 -9.78 -16.24
N PRO A 433 27.09 -10.42 -17.39
CA PRO A 433 28.06 -11.38 -17.93
C PRO A 433 29.45 -10.73 -18.00
N ARG A 434 30.48 -11.38 -17.45
CA ARG A 434 31.86 -10.91 -17.65
C ARG A 434 32.19 -11.03 -19.13
N ASN A 435 32.63 -9.95 -19.76
CA ASN A 435 33.21 -9.99 -21.11
C ASN A 435 34.48 -10.86 -21.09
N LEU A 436 34.35 -12.16 -21.32
CA LEU A 436 35.46 -13.12 -21.47
C LEU A 436 36.26 -12.93 -22.79
N HIS A 437 36.27 -11.71 -23.35
CA HIS A 437 36.98 -11.41 -24.59
C HIS A 437 38.48 -11.10 -24.42
N HIS A 438 39.01 -11.10 -23.19
CA HIS A 438 40.46 -11.23 -23.01
C HIS A 438 40.85 -12.71 -23.07
N LYS A 439 40.82 -13.28 -24.28
CA LYS A 439 41.57 -14.50 -24.62
C LYS A 439 43.05 -14.21 -24.37
N LYS A 440 43.52 -14.39 -23.14
CA LYS A 440 44.94 -14.62 -22.88
C LYS A 440 45.22 -15.96 -23.53
N ARG A 441 45.94 -15.91 -24.66
CA ARG A 441 46.46 -17.07 -25.38
C ARG A 441 47.44 -17.77 -24.43
N ILE A 442 46.95 -18.70 -23.62
CA ILE A 442 47.78 -19.57 -22.80
C ILE A 442 48.19 -20.72 -23.71
N GLU A 443 49.47 -20.78 -24.02
CA GLU A 443 50.11 -21.91 -24.71
C GLU A 443 49.88 -23.20 -23.91
N TYR A 444 49.55 -24.25 -24.66
CA TYR A 444 49.34 -25.61 -24.18
C TYR A 444 50.58 -26.12 -23.44
N GLU A 445 50.45 -26.38 -22.14
CA GLU A 445 51.19 -27.45 -21.48
C GLU A 445 50.19 -28.37 -20.79
N GLU A 446 50.20 -29.63 -21.21
CA GLU A 446 49.36 -30.71 -20.70
C GLU A 446 49.61 -30.94 -19.20
N LYS A 447 48.71 -30.43 -18.37
CA LYS A 447 48.42 -31.02 -17.06
C LYS A 447 46.92 -30.99 -16.84
N GLU A 448 46.37 -32.18 -16.60
CA GLU A 448 44.97 -32.42 -16.25
C GLU A 448 44.53 -31.44 -15.15
N GLN A 449 43.78 -30.43 -15.56
CA GLN A 449 43.13 -29.49 -14.69
C GLN A 449 41.71 -30.02 -14.46
N TYR A 450 41.40 -30.32 -13.21
CA TYR A 450 40.03 -30.53 -12.76
C TYR A 450 39.13 -29.44 -13.36
N PHE A 451 38.20 -29.82 -14.23
CA PHE A 451 37.07 -28.96 -14.60
C PHE A 451 36.18 -28.87 -13.37
N GLU A 452 36.45 -27.87 -12.53
CA GLU A 452 35.51 -27.42 -11.52
C GLU A 452 34.32 -26.82 -12.30
N PHE A 453 33.27 -27.62 -12.50
CA PHE A 453 31.95 -27.14 -12.92
C PHE A 453 31.35 -26.32 -11.75
N GLY A 454 31.95 -25.15 -11.49
CA GLY A 454 31.42 -24.15 -10.59
C GLY A 454 30.39 -23.29 -11.31
N TYR A 455 29.22 -23.84 -11.64
CA TYR A 455 28.06 -23.00 -11.94
C TYR A 455 27.64 -22.32 -10.63
N HIS A 456 28.24 -21.18 -10.33
CA HIS A 456 27.84 -20.35 -9.22
C HIS A 456 27.76 -18.87 -9.63
N VAL A 457 26.67 -18.52 -10.30
CA VAL A 457 26.13 -17.15 -10.41
C VAL A 457 24.61 -17.30 -10.59
N PRO A 458 23.72 -16.54 -9.91
CA PRO A 458 23.99 -15.22 -9.33
C PRO A 458 23.71 -15.03 -7.84
N GLU A 459 24.64 -14.32 -7.20
CA GLU A 459 24.36 -13.42 -6.07
C GLU A 459 23.49 -12.25 -6.57
N GLY A 460 22.19 -12.52 -6.75
CA GLY A 460 21.21 -11.51 -7.12
C GLY A 460 21.00 -10.49 -6.01
N LEU A 461 20.71 -9.24 -6.39
CA LEU A 461 20.37 -8.17 -5.45
C LEU A 461 18.92 -7.75 -5.66
N VAL A 462 18.23 -7.44 -4.57
CA VAL A 462 16.85 -6.92 -4.61
C VAL A 462 16.79 -5.61 -3.85
N ARG A 463 16.21 -4.59 -4.47
CA ARG A 463 15.89 -3.32 -3.82
C ARG A 463 14.39 -3.19 -3.61
N LEU A 464 14.00 -2.76 -2.42
CA LEU A 464 12.63 -2.44 -2.05
C LEU A 464 12.39 -0.93 -2.17
N LEU A 465 11.29 -0.56 -2.81
CA LEU A 465 10.76 0.81 -2.79
C LEU A 465 9.40 0.80 -2.08
N ILE A 466 9.20 1.69 -1.10
CA ILE A 466 7.89 1.98 -0.54
C ILE A 466 7.48 3.38 -0.97
N ASN A 467 6.31 3.47 -1.61
CA ASN A 467 5.80 4.69 -2.21
C ASN A 467 6.88 5.38 -3.06
N GLU A 468 7.55 4.61 -3.94
CA GLU A 468 8.65 5.04 -4.81
C GLU A 468 9.96 5.47 -4.13
N GLU A 469 10.09 5.33 -2.80
CA GLU A 469 11.31 5.66 -2.07
C GLU A 469 12.04 4.40 -1.57
N PRO A 470 13.39 4.32 -1.63
CA PRO A 470 14.14 3.18 -1.13
C PRO A 470 13.91 2.92 0.35
N MET A 471 13.68 1.66 0.69
CA MET A 471 13.53 1.21 2.06
C MET A 471 14.42 -0.01 2.32
N ILE A 472 15.09 -0.01 3.46
CA ILE A 472 15.86 -1.17 3.91
C ILE A 472 14.88 -2.24 4.36
N ILE A 473 15.03 -3.45 3.82
CA ILE A 473 14.25 -4.61 4.22
C ILE A 473 14.78 -5.10 5.59
N PRO A 474 13.93 -5.22 6.63
CA PRO A 474 14.34 -5.73 7.93
C PRO A 474 15.03 -7.08 7.85
N GLY A 475 16.22 -7.18 8.45
CA GLY A 475 17.06 -8.37 8.39
C GLY A 475 18.01 -8.44 7.20
N CYS A 476 17.92 -7.50 6.25
CA CYS A 476 19.00 -7.22 5.30
C CYS A 476 20.03 -6.27 5.95
N GLY A 477 21.18 -6.09 5.30
CA GLY A 477 22.24 -5.18 5.76
C GLY A 477 21.83 -3.69 5.77
N SER A 478 22.80 -2.80 5.94
CA SER A 478 22.55 -1.34 5.98
C SER A 478 22.29 -0.70 4.62
N ASP A 479 22.52 -1.42 3.53
CA ASP A 479 22.39 -0.90 2.17
C ASP A 479 20.97 -1.14 1.62
N TYR A 480 20.54 -0.31 0.68
CA TYR A 480 19.23 -0.46 0.02
C TYR A 480 19.13 -1.71 -0.89
N PHE A 481 20.19 -2.50 -0.99
CA PHE A 481 20.25 -3.73 -1.78
C PHE A 481 20.38 -4.93 -0.85
N CYS A 482 19.43 -5.86 -0.96
CA CYS A 482 19.47 -7.11 -0.22
C CYS A 482 19.89 -8.27 -1.13
N GLU A 483 20.88 -9.03 -0.70
CA GLU A 483 21.22 -10.29 -1.37
C GLU A 483 20.01 -11.23 -1.40
N TRP A 484 19.76 -11.81 -2.56
CA TRP A 484 18.63 -12.69 -2.78
C TRP A 484 18.65 -13.90 -1.83
N ALA A 485 19.82 -14.48 -1.56
CA ALA A 485 19.95 -15.58 -0.61
C ALA A 485 19.50 -15.20 0.82
N THR A 486 19.72 -13.95 1.22
CA THR A 486 19.27 -13.40 2.50
C THR A 486 17.78 -13.08 2.46
N LEU A 487 17.30 -12.40 1.41
CA LEU A 487 15.88 -12.08 1.24
C LEU A 487 15.00 -13.33 1.17
N LYS A 488 15.42 -14.37 0.46
CA LYS A 488 14.74 -15.67 0.37
C LYS A 488 14.58 -16.30 1.76
N LYS A 489 15.58 -16.19 2.64
CA LYS A 489 15.46 -16.66 4.04
C LYS A 489 14.47 -15.82 4.84
N ILE A 490 14.45 -14.50 4.64
CA ILE A 490 13.49 -13.59 5.27
C ILE A 490 12.06 -13.96 4.84
N PHE A 491 11.81 -14.09 3.53
CA PHE A 491 10.51 -14.48 2.99
C PHE A 491 10.05 -15.84 3.52
N ARG A 492 10.93 -16.85 3.55
CA ARG A 492 10.60 -18.17 4.13
C ARG A 492 10.25 -18.09 5.62
N ARG A 493 10.96 -17.28 6.41
CA ARG A 493 10.64 -17.07 7.84
C ARG A 493 9.32 -16.33 8.05
N ALA A 494 8.99 -15.38 7.17
CA ALA A 494 7.72 -14.67 7.17
C ALA A 494 6.53 -15.55 6.77
N GLY A 495 6.79 -16.63 6.02
CA GLY A 495 5.80 -17.64 5.65
C GLY A 495 5.62 -17.83 4.14
N ALA A 496 6.55 -17.39 3.29
CA ALA A 496 6.53 -17.77 1.87
C ALA A 496 6.59 -19.30 1.73
N GLY A 497 5.75 -19.84 0.84
CA GLY A 497 5.51 -21.27 0.67
C GLY A 497 4.61 -21.89 1.74
N CYS A 498 3.81 -21.10 2.47
CA CYS A 498 2.85 -21.65 3.43
C CYS A 498 1.65 -22.33 2.73
N ASN A 499 1.00 -23.26 3.44
CA ASN A 499 -0.31 -23.76 3.07
C ASN A 499 -1.40 -22.76 3.47
N PHE A 500 -1.67 -21.76 2.61
CA PHE A 500 -2.63 -20.69 2.90
C PHE A 500 -4.01 -21.22 3.32
N ASP A 501 -4.54 -22.23 2.62
CA ASP A 501 -5.86 -22.80 2.92
C ASP A 501 -5.87 -23.48 4.31
N GLY A 502 -4.79 -24.19 4.66
CA GLY A 502 -4.61 -24.73 6.00
C GLY A 502 -4.56 -23.62 7.07
N CYS A 503 -3.81 -22.55 6.82
CA CYS A 503 -3.71 -21.40 7.72
C CYS A 503 -5.07 -20.70 7.94
N CYS A 504 -5.91 -20.68 6.91
CA CYS A 504 -7.18 -19.96 6.85
C CYS A 504 -8.42 -20.81 7.13
N THR A 505 -8.26 -22.13 7.33
CA THR A 505 -9.34 -23.02 7.76
C THR A 505 -9.83 -22.62 9.15
N SER A 506 -11.15 -22.48 9.31
CA SER A 506 -11.76 -22.16 10.61
C SER A 506 -11.48 -23.26 11.63
N LEU A 507 -11.08 -22.87 12.85
CA LEU A 507 -10.95 -23.78 13.98
C LEU A 507 -12.37 -24.08 14.50
N GLY A 508 -13.07 -25.02 13.87
CA GLY A 508 -14.39 -25.44 14.30
C GLY A 508 -14.45 -25.81 15.78
N SER A 509 -15.62 -25.66 16.41
CA SER A 509 -15.88 -25.94 17.84
C SER A 509 -15.87 -27.44 18.20
N THR A 510 -15.02 -28.26 17.58
CA THR A 510 -14.93 -29.69 17.84
C THR A 510 -13.56 -30.05 18.37
N LYS A 511 -13.58 -30.74 19.52
CA LYS A 511 -12.45 -31.34 20.24
C LYS A 511 -11.31 -31.70 19.30
N VAL A 512 -10.19 -31.00 19.44
CA VAL A 512 -8.90 -31.46 18.91
C VAL A 512 -8.59 -32.79 19.61
N SER A 513 -8.90 -33.89 18.91
CA SER A 513 -8.42 -35.21 19.27
C SER A 513 -6.91 -35.18 19.11
N SER A 514 -6.20 -35.38 20.22
CA SER A 514 -4.79 -35.67 20.25
C SER A 514 -4.50 -36.89 19.39
N ARG A 515 -4.09 -36.67 18.14
CA ARG A 515 -3.28 -37.53 17.25
C ARG A 515 -3.46 -37.09 15.80
N VAL A 516 -2.80 -36.01 15.42
CA VAL A 516 -2.26 -35.89 14.06
C VAL A 516 -0.75 -35.91 14.26
N PHE A 517 -0.07 -36.93 13.75
CA PHE A 517 1.38 -36.94 13.69
C PHE A 517 1.79 -35.83 12.71
N VAL A 518 2.25 -34.71 13.26
CA VAL A 518 2.73 -33.54 12.51
C VAL A 518 4.17 -33.80 12.09
N SER A 519 4.43 -33.91 10.78
CA SER A 519 5.79 -34.10 10.26
C SER A 519 6.33 -32.95 9.42
N ASP A 520 5.60 -31.84 9.24
CA ASP A 520 6.09 -30.69 8.48
C ASP A 520 6.11 -29.39 9.28
N ARG A 521 7.30 -28.77 9.37
CA ARG A 521 7.56 -27.52 10.11
C ARG A 521 6.77 -26.31 9.59
N GLN A 522 6.17 -26.40 8.40
CA GLN A 522 5.42 -25.31 7.77
C GLN A 522 4.00 -25.17 8.34
N ASP A 523 3.38 -26.25 8.82
CA ASP A 523 2.06 -26.19 9.46
C ASP A 523 2.14 -25.63 10.89
N GLU A 524 3.24 -25.83 11.61
CA GLU A 524 3.50 -25.21 12.92
C GLU A 524 3.51 -23.67 12.87
N ILE A 525 3.93 -23.09 11.73
CA ILE A 525 4.02 -21.62 11.55
C ILE A 525 2.63 -20.98 11.63
N CYS A 526 1.59 -21.63 11.10
CA CYS A 526 0.21 -21.13 11.11
C CYS A 526 -0.64 -21.64 12.28
N LEU A 527 -0.22 -22.72 12.95
CA LEU A 527 -0.87 -23.29 14.14
C LEU A 527 -0.51 -22.54 15.44
N SER A 528 0.55 -21.73 15.45
CA SER A 528 1.07 -21.03 16.65
C SER A 528 0.18 -19.93 17.24
N VAL A 529 -1.00 -19.67 16.68
CA VAL A 529 -1.97 -18.73 17.27
C VAL A 529 -3.06 -19.53 17.97
N GLU A 530 -2.89 -19.73 19.28
CA GLU A 530 -3.99 -20.16 20.14
C GLU A 530 -5.22 -19.30 19.86
N PRO A 531 -6.44 -19.86 19.85
CA PRO A 531 -7.63 -19.05 19.79
C PRO A 531 -7.57 -18.05 20.95
N LEU A 532 -7.52 -16.75 20.61
CA LEU A 532 -7.46 -15.63 21.56
C LEU A 532 -8.69 -15.56 22.50
N SER A 533 -9.61 -16.52 22.41
CA SER A 533 -10.70 -16.74 23.37
C SER A 533 -10.24 -17.20 24.76
N ARG A 534 -8.93 -17.39 25.00
CA ARG A 534 -8.40 -17.83 26.30
C ARG A 534 -7.77 -16.74 27.18
N TYR A 535 -7.67 -15.50 26.71
CA TYR A 535 -7.20 -14.40 27.55
C TYR A 535 -8.40 -13.56 28.00
N ASN A 536 -9.05 -14.02 29.07
CA ASN A 536 -10.02 -13.26 29.87
C ASN A 536 -9.33 -12.11 30.62
#